data_AF-A0A6B3I8N9-F1
#
_entry.id   AF-A0A6B3I8N9-F1
#
_cell.length_a   1.000
_cell.length_b   1.000
_cell.length_c   1.000
_cell.angle_alpha   90.00
_cell.angle_beta   90.00
_cell.angle_gamma   90.00
#
_symmetry.space_group_name_H-M   'P 1'
#
loop_
_entity.id
_entity.type
_entity.pdbx_description
1 polymer ?
#
loop_
_entity_poly.entity_id
_entity_poly.type
_entity_poly.pdbx_seq_one_letter_code
_entity_poly.pdbx_strand_id
1 'polypeptide(L)'
;MPARKSTGTADAKQVLVKELQRLREASGFSYRELAELTNYDASYLQRLHTGESNGSPEALAALDNVYSTGHLRGLWELSKSAGFTKYFRKFATLEAQAISRADYHASLIPGILQTAAYARELLRTHPHRSEGVKSDLPRFVIARSWD
;
A
#
# COMPACT_ATOMS: atom_id res chain seq x y z
N MET A 1 1.96 -20.74 -13.72
CA MET A 1 0.92 -20.69 -12.67
C MET A 1 0.06 -19.46 -12.90
N PRO A 2 -1.29 -19.56 -12.93
CA PRO A 2 -2.13 -18.38 -13.14
C PRO A 2 -2.01 -17.44 -11.94
N ALA A 3 -1.82 -16.14 -12.21
CA ALA A 3 -1.76 -15.10 -11.20
C ALA A 3 -3.09 -15.07 -10.43
N ARG A 4 -3.06 -15.48 -9.16
CA ARG A 4 -4.22 -15.43 -8.28
C ARG A 4 -4.54 -13.97 -7.99
N LYS A 5 -5.56 -13.43 -8.64
CA LYS A 5 -6.08 -12.08 -8.35
C LYS A 5 -6.28 -11.96 -6.84
N SER A 6 -5.57 -11.03 -6.20
CA SER A 6 -5.73 -10.70 -4.78
C SER A 6 -7.07 -9.97 -4.60
N THR A 7 -8.16 -10.73 -4.65
CA THR A 7 -9.54 -10.21 -4.62
C THR A 7 -9.89 -9.47 -3.33
N GLY A 8 -9.07 -9.50 -2.28
CA GLY A 8 -9.35 -8.82 -1.01
C GLY A 8 -8.93 -7.34 -0.94
N THR A 9 -7.86 -6.91 -1.62
CA THR A 9 -7.33 -5.53 -1.49
C THR A 9 -8.14 -4.51 -2.25
N ALA A 10 -8.41 -4.83 -3.52
CA ALA A 10 -9.25 -4.00 -4.37
C ALA A 10 -10.63 -3.85 -3.73
N ASP A 11 -11.12 -4.90 -3.07
CA ASP A 11 -12.42 -4.91 -2.40
C ASP A 11 -12.44 -4.02 -1.15
N ALA A 12 -11.51 -4.19 -0.19
CA ALA A 12 -11.47 -3.38 1.03
C ALA A 12 -11.25 -1.87 0.76
N LYS A 13 -10.39 -1.53 -0.21
CA LYS A 13 -10.20 -0.14 -0.64
C LYS A 13 -11.48 0.41 -1.29
N GLN A 14 -12.14 -0.37 -2.13
CA GLN A 14 -13.41 0.05 -2.75
C GLN A 14 -14.53 0.23 -1.71
N VAL A 15 -14.57 -0.60 -0.66
CA VAL A 15 -15.52 -0.42 0.44
C VAL A 15 -15.30 0.92 1.15
N LEU A 16 -14.05 1.27 1.48
CA LEU A 16 -13.73 2.57 2.08
C LEU A 16 -14.15 3.73 1.17
N VAL A 17 -13.81 3.66 -0.12
CA VAL A 17 -14.12 4.72 -1.10
C VAL A 17 -15.63 4.90 -1.25
N LYS A 18 -16.40 3.82 -1.36
CA LYS A 18 -17.86 3.86 -1.42
C LYS A 18 -18.47 4.46 -0.17
N GLU A 19 -17.96 4.11 1.00
CA GLU A 19 -18.46 4.64 2.26
C GLU A 19 -18.20 6.15 2.37
N LEU A 20 -17.00 6.61 2.01
CA LEU A 20 -16.70 8.04 1.97
C LEU A 20 -17.62 8.81 1.00
N GLN A 21 -17.86 8.26 -0.19
CA GLN A 21 -18.80 8.85 -1.16
C GLN A 21 -20.21 8.94 -0.59
N ARG A 22 -20.71 7.84 0.00
CA ARG A 22 -22.03 7.76 0.63
C ARG A 22 -22.20 8.81 1.74
N LEU A 23 -21.19 8.97 2.60
CA LEU A 23 -21.23 9.94 3.70
C LEU A 23 -21.21 11.38 3.21
N ARG A 24 -20.40 11.68 2.18
CA ARG A 24 -20.37 13.00 1.57
C ARG A 24 -21.72 13.35 0.92
N GLU A 25 -22.31 12.41 0.19
CA GLU A 25 -23.61 12.59 -0.45
C GLU A 25 -24.73 12.76 0.58
N ALA A 26 -24.71 11.97 1.66
CA ALA A 26 -25.71 12.04 2.72
C ALA A 26 -25.63 13.33 3.56
N SER A 27 -24.41 13.87 3.74
CA SER A 27 -24.19 15.13 4.46
C SER A 27 -24.43 16.37 3.60
N GLY A 28 -24.37 16.23 2.27
CA GLY A 28 -24.50 17.35 1.33
C GLY A 28 -23.26 18.24 1.23
N PHE A 29 -22.16 17.90 1.91
CA PHE A 29 -20.95 18.73 1.90
C PHE A 29 -20.23 18.69 0.54
N SER A 30 -19.86 19.87 0.07
CA SER A 30 -18.87 20.04 -0.98
C SER A 30 -17.46 19.72 -0.46
N TYR A 31 -16.53 19.40 -1.36
CA TYR A 31 -15.13 19.21 -0.97
C TYR A 31 -14.50 20.47 -0.36
N ARG A 32 -15.00 21.66 -0.73
CA ARG A 32 -14.55 22.92 -0.15
C ARG A 32 -15.01 23.06 1.30
N GLU A 33 -16.25 22.75 1.61
CA GLU A 33 -16.75 22.77 2.98
C GLU A 33 -16.04 21.74 3.85
N LEU A 34 -15.82 20.53 3.34
CA LEU A 34 -15.02 19.53 4.05
C LEU A 34 -13.59 20.01 4.31
N ALA A 35 -13.00 20.76 3.39
CA ALA A 35 -11.66 21.30 3.56
C ALA A 35 -11.59 22.27 4.76
N GLU A 36 -12.56 23.18 4.86
CA GLU A 36 -12.69 24.10 6.00
C GLU A 36 -12.92 23.34 7.33
N LEU A 37 -13.72 22.27 7.31
CA LEU A 37 -14.04 21.50 8.51
C LEU A 37 -12.93 20.56 8.98
N THR A 38 -12.07 20.09 8.07
CA THR A 38 -11.05 19.07 8.37
C THR A 38 -9.63 19.60 8.32
N ASN A 39 -9.42 20.83 7.85
CA ASN A 39 -8.09 21.44 7.63
C ASN A 39 -7.22 20.65 6.63
N TYR A 40 -7.86 20.02 5.64
CA TYR A 40 -7.21 19.34 4.51
C TYR A 40 -7.63 19.96 3.18
N ASP A 41 -6.74 20.00 2.20
CA ASP A 41 -7.07 20.55 0.88
C ASP A 41 -8.22 19.81 0.20
N ALA A 42 -9.11 20.55 -0.46
CA ALA A 42 -10.25 19.98 -1.21
C ALA A 42 -9.80 18.95 -2.27
N SER A 43 -8.65 19.19 -2.92
CA SER A 43 -8.07 18.26 -3.89
C SER A 43 -7.61 16.96 -3.23
N TYR A 44 -7.01 17.02 -2.04
CA TYR A 44 -6.63 15.85 -1.26
C TYR A 44 -7.86 15.03 -0.86
N LEU A 45 -8.91 15.70 -0.38
CA LEU A 45 -10.18 15.07 -0.02
C LEU A 45 -10.87 14.43 -1.23
N GLN A 46 -10.84 15.09 -2.39
CA GLN A 46 -11.36 14.51 -3.64
C GLN A 46 -10.62 13.21 -3.99
N ARG A 47 -9.28 13.21 -4.02
CA ARG A 47 -8.50 11.99 -4.30
C ARG A 47 -8.76 10.87 -3.32
N LEU A 48 -9.03 11.21 -2.05
CA LEU A 48 -9.41 10.24 -1.03
C LEU A 48 -10.78 9.61 -1.35
N HIS A 49 -11.77 10.42 -1.73
CA HIS A 49 -13.11 9.97 -2.11
C HIS A 49 -13.19 9.31 -3.49
N THR A 50 -12.21 9.49 -4.38
CA THR A 50 -12.10 8.76 -5.66
C THR A 50 -11.24 7.50 -5.58
N GLY A 51 -10.55 7.29 -4.46
CA GLY A 51 -9.64 6.17 -4.27
C GLY A 51 -8.28 6.33 -4.97
N GLU A 52 -7.95 7.51 -5.46
CA GLU A 52 -6.60 7.82 -5.96
C GLU A 52 -5.56 7.86 -4.82
N SER A 53 -5.99 8.22 -3.61
CA SER A 53 -5.19 8.21 -2.38
C SER A 53 -5.87 7.35 -1.31
N ASN A 54 -5.08 6.61 -0.52
CA ASN A 54 -5.61 5.95 0.69
C ASN A 54 -5.72 6.93 1.87
N GLY A 55 -5.07 8.10 1.80
CA GLY A 55 -5.03 9.06 2.90
C GLY A 55 -4.25 8.58 4.13
N SER A 56 -4.26 9.41 5.17
CA SER A 56 -3.64 9.14 6.47
C SER A 56 -4.70 8.82 7.53
N PRO A 57 -4.36 8.07 8.59
CA PRO A 57 -5.31 7.75 9.65
C PRO A 57 -5.88 9.00 10.35
N GLU A 58 -5.12 10.10 10.42
CA GLU A 58 -5.56 11.40 10.93
C GLU A 58 -6.65 12.02 10.05
N ALA A 59 -6.49 11.92 8.72
CA ALA A 59 -7.50 12.42 7.79
C ALA A 59 -8.83 11.66 7.91
N LEU A 60 -8.76 10.34 8.12
CA LEU A 60 -9.97 9.54 8.34
C LEU A 60 -10.61 9.84 9.71
N ALA A 61 -9.81 10.12 10.74
CA ALA A 61 -10.34 10.55 12.03
C ALA A 61 -11.00 11.94 11.95
N ALA A 62 -10.44 12.88 11.19
CA ALA A 62 -11.06 14.18 10.95
C ALA A 62 -12.40 14.03 10.22
N LEU A 63 -12.48 13.17 9.21
CA LEU A 63 -13.73 12.86 8.52
C LEU A 63 -14.73 12.11 9.42
N ASP A 64 -14.28 11.20 10.27
CA ASP A 64 -15.13 10.53 11.27
C ASP A 64 -15.77 11.55 12.22
N ASN A 65 -15.04 12.60 12.62
CA ASN A 65 -15.58 13.67 13.45
C ASN A 65 -16.63 14.50 12.70
N VAL A 66 -16.37 14.84 11.44
CA VAL A 66 -17.31 15.62 10.61
C VAL A 66 -18.58 14.83 10.32
N TYR A 67 -18.47 13.54 10.03
CA TYR A 67 -19.60 12.67 9.70
C TYR A 67 -20.24 11.99 10.90
N SER A 68 -19.63 12.07 12.09
CA SER A 68 -20.09 11.41 13.33
C SER A 68 -20.26 9.89 13.19
N THR A 69 -19.29 9.23 12.54
CA THR A 69 -19.35 7.79 12.21
C THR A 69 -18.51 6.91 13.13
N GLY A 70 -17.23 7.27 13.34
CA GLY A 70 -16.29 6.54 14.19
C GLY A 70 -15.74 5.23 13.60
N HIS A 71 -16.02 4.89 12.34
CA HIS A 71 -15.62 3.62 11.71
C HIS A 71 -14.67 3.77 10.52
N LEU A 72 -14.39 4.99 10.03
CA LEU A 72 -13.56 5.19 8.84
C LEU A 72 -12.11 4.77 9.06
N ARG A 73 -11.57 4.96 10.27
CA ARG A 73 -10.24 4.45 10.64
C ARG A 73 -10.12 2.94 10.48
N GLY A 74 -11.11 2.16 10.94
CA GLY A 74 -11.10 0.71 10.82
C GLY A 74 -11.14 0.25 9.36
N LEU A 75 -11.96 0.90 8.53
CA LEU A 75 -12.00 0.64 7.08
C LEU A 75 -10.67 0.97 6.40
N TRP A 76 -9.99 2.03 6.84
CA TRP A 76 -8.66 2.38 6.35
C TRP A 76 -7.61 1.32 6.70
N GLU A 77 -7.58 0.82 7.93
CA GLU A 77 -6.67 -0.25 8.36
C GLU A 77 -6.89 -1.54 7.56
N LEU A 78 -8.15 -1.90 7.29
CA LEU A 78 -8.50 -3.02 6.42
C LEU A 78 -8.01 -2.78 4.99
N SER A 79 -8.20 -1.57 4.44
CA SER A 79 -7.72 -1.23 3.10
C SER A 79 -6.19 -1.32 2.97
N LYS A 80 -5.44 -0.97 4.03
CA LYS A 80 -3.97 -1.04 4.10
C LYS A 80 -3.47 -2.47 4.21
N SER A 81 -4.05 -3.26 5.13
CA SER A 81 -3.62 -4.63 5.42
C SER A 81 -3.97 -5.63 4.30
N ALA A 82 -4.92 -5.27 3.45
CA ALA A 82 -5.35 -6.13 2.37
C ALA A 82 -4.29 -6.26 1.25
N GLY A 83 -3.36 -5.31 1.08
CA GLY A 83 -2.34 -5.31 0.02
C GLY A 83 -1.26 -6.39 0.14
N PHE A 84 -1.12 -6.99 1.32
CA PHE A 84 -0.20 -8.10 1.52
C PHE A 84 -0.85 -9.42 1.11
N THR A 85 -0.11 -10.23 0.35
CA THR A 85 -0.49 -11.65 0.18
C THR A 85 -0.69 -12.27 1.56
N LYS A 86 -1.59 -13.25 1.69
CA LYS A 86 -1.93 -13.87 3.00
C LYS A 86 -0.67 -14.30 3.78
N TYR A 87 0.37 -14.74 3.08
CA TYR A 87 1.66 -15.11 3.68
C TYR A 87 2.46 -13.90 4.17
N PHE A 88 2.49 -12.79 3.41
CA PHE A 88 3.20 -11.59 3.85
C PHE A 88 2.53 -10.90 5.04
N ARG A 89 1.20 -11.00 5.20
CA ARG A 89 0.54 -10.49 6.43
C ARG A 89 1.12 -11.10 7.70
N LYS A 90 1.25 -12.42 7.74
CA LYS A 90 1.84 -13.12 8.90
C LYS A 90 3.29 -12.72 9.10
N PHE A 91 4.04 -12.58 8.01
CA PHE A 91 5.42 -12.11 8.05
C PHE A 91 5.53 -10.70 8.65
N ALA A 92 4.76 -9.72 8.15
CA ALA A 92 4.78 -8.34 8.60
C ALA A 92 4.40 -8.20 10.10
N THR A 93 3.42 -8.97 10.58
CA THR A 93 3.05 -8.98 12.00
C THR A 93 4.19 -9.48 12.88
N LEU A 94 4.89 -10.55 12.46
CA LEU A 94 6.01 -11.10 13.20
C LEU A 94 7.25 -10.18 13.12
N GLU A 95 7.51 -9.60 11.95
CA GLU A 95 8.61 -8.65 11.74
C GLU A 95 8.48 -7.41 12.62
N ALA A 96 7.27 -6.87 12.80
CA ALA A 96 7.02 -5.72 13.68
C ALA A 96 7.32 -6.00 15.16
N GLN A 97 7.36 -7.27 15.58
CA GLN A 97 7.66 -7.69 16.95
C GLN A 97 9.09 -8.24 17.10
N ALA A 98 9.83 -8.37 16.00
CA ALA A 98 11.14 -9.01 16.00
C ALA A 98 12.21 -8.07 16.56
N ILE A 99 13.06 -8.60 17.47
CA ILE A 99 14.22 -7.89 18.01
C ILE A 99 15.44 -8.04 17.09
N SER A 100 15.50 -9.14 16.34
CA SER A 100 16.57 -9.44 15.38
C SER A 100 16.07 -10.33 14.24
N ARG A 101 16.71 -10.23 13.07
CA ARG A 101 16.42 -11.03 11.88
C ARG A 101 17.69 -11.68 11.35
N ALA A 102 17.63 -12.97 11.04
CA ALA A 102 18.69 -13.71 10.37
C ALA A 102 18.09 -14.45 9.16
N ASP A 103 18.68 -14.26 7.98
CA ASP A 103 18.23 -14.89 6.75
C ASP A 103 19.28 -15.91 6.28
N TYR A 104 18.83 -17.12 5.94
CA TYR A 104 19.66 -18.16 5.35
C TYR A 104 19.41 -18.25 3.85
N HIS A 105 20.48 -18.17 3.06
CA HIS A 105 20.41 -18.25 1.60
C HIS A 105 21.29 -19.38 1.10
N ALA A 106 20.66 -20.42 0.53
CA ALA A 106 21.36 -21.65 0.15
C ALA A 106 22.21 -21.52 -1.14
N SER A 107 21.87 -20.60 -2.03
CA SER A 107 22.43 -20.60 -3.40
C SER A 107 22.80 -19.23 -3.96
N LEU A 108 22.27 -18.15 -3.39
CA LEU A 108 22.52 -16.79 -3.87
C LEU A 108 22.95 -15.88 -2.73
N ILE A 109 23.92 -15.03 -3.03
CA ILE A 109 24.31 -13.96 -2.11
C ILE A 109 23.15 -12.92 -2.08
N PRO A 110 22.69 -12.46 -0.91
CA PRO A 110 21.67 -11.42 -0.81
C PRO A 110 22.07 -10.16 -1.57
N GLY A 111 21.13 -9.50 -2.26
CA GLY A 111 21.42 -8.33 -3.11
C GLY A 111 22.23 -7.24 -2.44
N ILE A 112 21.99 -6.96 -1.15
CA ILE A 112 22.74 -5.97 -0.36
C ILE A 112 24.21 -6.33 -0.13
N LEU A 113 24.59 -7.60 -0.33
CA LEU A 113 25.95 -8.13 -0.20
C LEU A 113 26.57 -8.48 -1.57
N GLN A 114 25.86 -8.22 -2.68
CA GLN A 114 26.38 -8.51 -4.01
C GLN A 114 27.29 -7.38 -4.50
N THR A 115 28.36 -7.75 -5.21
CA THR A 115 29.13 -6.78 -6.01
C THR A 115 28.37 -6.48 -7.30
N ALA A 116 28.67 -5.33 -7.93
CA ALA A 116 28.06 -4.97 -9.21
C ALA A 116 28.34 -6.01 -10.32
N ALA A 117 29.52 -6.64 -10.30
CA ALA A 117 29.86 -7.70 -11.24
C ALA A 117 29.00 -8.96 -11.01
N TYR A 118 28.84 -9.40 -9.75
CA TYR A 118 28.00 -10.55 -9.42
C TYR A 118 26.53 -10.31 -9.79
N ALA A 119 25.98 -9.14 -9.45
CA ALA A 119 24.59 -8.80 -9.77
C ALA A 119 24.34 -8.80 -11.28
N ARG A 120 25.27 -8.25 -12.08
CA ARG A 120 25.18 -8.25 -13.55
C ARG A 120 25.20 -9.66 -14.13
N GLU A 121 26.11 -10.52 -13.69
CA GLU A 121 26.15 -11.91 -14.16
C GLU A 121 24.92 -12.70 -13.75
N LEU A 122 24.42 -12.50 -12.52
CA LEU A 122 23.18 -13.12 -12.06
C LEU A 122 21.98 -12.70 -12.91
N LEU A 123 21.84 -11.41 -13.20
CA LEU A 123 20.77 -10.88 -14.06
C LEU A 123 20.89 -11.34 -15.52
N ARG A 124 22.11 -11.56 -16.02
CA ARG A 124 22.37 -12.05 -17.38
C ARG A 124 22.02 -13.54 -17.53
N THR A 125 22.22 -14.33 -16.47
CA THR A 125 22.09 -15.80 -16.49
C THR A 125 20.71 -16.33 -16.09
N HIS A 126 19.83 -15.51 -15.51
CA HIS A 126 18.46 -15.89 -15.15
C HIS A 126 17.40 -15.30 -16.12
N PRO A 127 17.01 -16.02 -17.20
CA PRO A 127 15.99 -15.56 -18.13
C PRO A 127 14.58 -15.89 -17.61
N HIS A 128 14.15 -15.23 -16.54
CA HIS A 128 12.74 -15.21 -16.11
C HIS A 128 12.25 -13.78 -15.94
N ARG A 129 12.39 -12.98 -17.00
CA ARG A 129 11.34 -12.04 -17.38
C ARG A 129 10.38 -12.83 -18.27
N SER A 130 9.40 -13.50 -17.66
CA SER A 130 8.23 -13.91 -18.45
C SER A 130 7.55 -12.63 -18.95
N GLU A 131 7.23 -12.56 -20.25
CA GLU A 131 6.58 -11.41 -20.90
C GLU A 131 5.24 -10.96 -20.27
N GLY A 132 4.74 -11.68 -19.24
CA GLY A 132 3.48 -11.42 -18.57
C GLY A 132 3.56 -10.96 -17.10
N VAL A 133 4.73 -10.89 -16.46
CA VAL A 133 4.83 -10.36 -15.08
C VAL A 133 5.24 -8.89 -15.15
N LYS A 134 4.24 -8.01 -15.31
CA LYS A 134 4.42 -6.59 -15.02
C LYS A 134 4.88 -6.46 -13.57
N SER A 135 5.91 -5.64 -13.40
CA SER A 135 6.68 -5.45 -12.19
C SER A 135 5.82 -5.05 -11.00
N ASP A 136 5.81 -5.87 -9.95
CA ASP A 136 5.61 -5.43 -8.56
C ASP A 136 6.83 -5.84 -7.73
N LEU A 137 8.04 -5.67 -8.29
CA LEU A 137 9.23 -5.59 -7.46
C LEU A 137 9.25 -4.18 -6.85
N PRO A 138 9.23 -4.05 -5.50
CA PRO A 138 9.32 -2.75 -4.88
C PRO A 138 10.62 -2.07 -5.32
N ARG A 139 10.51 -0.80 -5.73
CA ARG A 139 11.56 0.07 -6.31
C ARG A 139 12.88 0.21 -5.52
N PHE A 140 13.04 -0.48 -4.39
CA PHE A 140 14.21 -0.36 -3.52
C PHE A 140 15.51 -0.95 -4.07
N VAL A 141 15.49 -1.65 -5.21
CA VAL A 141 16.68 -2.38 -5.72
C VAL A 141 17.54 -1.57 -6.71
N ILE A 142 17.14 -0.38 -7.19
CA ILE A 142 17.89 0.34 -8.25
C ILE A 142 18.28 1.78 -7.87
N ALA A 143 18.60 2.04 -6.60
CA ALA A 143 19.04 3.37 -6.20
C ALA A 143 20.27 3.32 -5.28
N ARG A 144 21.42 2.93 -5.84
CA ARG A 144 22.70 3.58 -5.49
C ARG A 144 23.56 3.73 -6.73
N SER A 145 23.61 4.95 -7.24
CA SER A 145 24.71 5.48 -8.04
C SER A 145 25.97 5.43 -7.18
N TRP A 146 26.99 4.72 -7.65
CA TRP A 146 28.34 4.77 -7.09
C TRP A 146 29.21 5.36 -8.20
N ASP A 147 29.56 6.63 -8.05
CA ASP A 147 30.72 7.23 -8.71
C ASP A 147 32.02 6.62 -8.13
#